data_AF-A0A7Y0FIT9-F1
#
_entry.id   AF-A0A7Y0FIT9-F1
#
_cell.length_a   1.000
_cell.length_b   1.000
_cell.length_c   1.000
_cell.angle_alpha   90.00
_cell.angle_beta   90.00
_cell.angle_gamma   90.00
#
_symmetry.space_group_name_H-M   'P 1'
#
loop_
_entity.id
_entity.type
_entity.pdbx_description
1 polymer ?
#
loop_
_entity_poly.entity_id
_entity_poly.type
_entity_poly.pdbx_seq_one_letter_code
_entity_poly.pdbx_strand_id
1 'polypeptide(L)'
;MAKMEKIKNDSFYIVLKGIVYLLTILALLFFANFWMGSKEDWEEIVENEFYPALITRTIFLTTIGLFFLLISYLLAVFYKKKYHYFKETIILILFSLIVNLYIMLF
;
A
#
# COMPACT_ATOMS: atom_id res chain seq x y z
N MET A 1 6.53 -13.46 -35.26
CA MET A 1 6.14 -12.13 -34.73
C MET A 1 5.34 -12.21 -33.42
N ALA A 2 4.24 -12.99 -33.35
CA ALA A 2 3.41 -13.09 -32.14
C ALA A 2 4.14 -13.46 -30.82
N LYS A 3 5.21 -14.27 -30.88
CA LYS A 3 6.01 -14.64 -29.69
C LYS A 3 6.80 -13.46 -29.10
N MET A 4 7.42 -12.63 -29.95
CA MET A 4 8.14 -11.44 -29.51
C MET A 4 7.20 -10.38 -28.93
N GLU A 5 6.02 -10.22 -29.53
CA GLU A 5 4.99 -9.30 -29.07
C GLU A 5 4.44 -9.69 -27.69
N LYS A 6 4.19 -10.99 -27.47
CA LYS A 6 3.81 -11.53 -26.15
C LYS A 6 4.89 -11.31 -25.08
N ILE A 7 6.17 -11.52 -25.41
CA ILE A 7 7.29 -11.30 -24.47
C ILE A 7 7.40 -9.81 -24.08
N LYS A 8 7.23 -8.91 -25.05
CA LYS A 8 7.23 -7.46 -24.80
C LYS A 8 6.06 -7.03 -23.91
N ASN A 9 4.87 -7.58 -24.15
CA ASN A 9 3.67 -7.31 -23.35
C ASN A 9 3.83 -7.77 -21.89
N ASP A 10 4.42 -8.95 -21.69
CA ASP A 10 4.67 -9.51 -20.36
C ASP A 10 5.72 -8.71 -19.59
N SER A 11 6.79 -8.29 -20.26
CA SER A 11 7.83 -7.44 -19.65
C SER A 11 7.27 -6.08 -19.23
N PHE A 12 6.44 -5.49 -20.08
CA PHE A 12 5.81 -4.19 -19.78
C PHE A 12 4.80 -4.26 -18.63
N TYR A 13 4.00 -5.33 -18.57
CA TYR A 13 3.11 -5.60 -17.43
C TYR A 13 3.89 -5.68 -16.10
N ILE A 14 5.03 -6.40 -16.08
CA ILE A 14 5.85 -6.54 -14.87
C ILE A 14 6.37 -5.18 -14.41
N VAL A 15 6.86 -4.35 -15.33
CA VAL A 15 7.35 -2.99 -15.03
C VAL A 15 6.24 -2.11 -14.47
N LEU A 16 5.08 -2.07 -15.14
CA LEU A 16 3.93 -1.29 -14.67
C LEU A 16 3.46 -1.72 -13.29
N LYS A 17 3.36 -3.04 -13.05
CA LYS A 17 2.97 -3.57 -11.75
C LYS A 17 3.99 -3.21 -10.66
N GLY A 18 5.29 -3.26 -10.99
CA GLY A 18 6.36 -2.82 -10.10
C GLY A 18 6.25 -1.33 -9.74
N ILE A 19 5.94 -0.46 -10.71
CA ILE A 19 5.73 0.97 -10.48
C ILE A 19 4.54 1.19 -9.54
N VAL A 20 3.42 0.50 -9.76
CA VAL A 20 2.24 0.62 -8.89
C VAL A 20 2.59 0.24 -7.45
N TYR A 21 3.29 -0.87 -7.23
CA TYR A 21 3.72 -1.26 -5.88
C TYR A 21 4.67 -0.26 -5.22
N LEU A 22 5.62 0.29 -5.98
CA LEU A 22 6.52 1.32 -5.48
C LEU A 22 5.74 2.58 -5.07
N LEU A 23 4.78 3.00 -5.88
CA LEU A 23 3.88 4.11 -5.56
C LEU A 23 3.01 3.81 -4.34
N THR A 24 2.51 2.58 -4.18
CA THR A 24 1.78 2.17 -2.97
C THR A 24 2.65 2.37 -1.74
N ILE A 25 3.89 1.86 -1.75
CA ILE A 25 4.80 1.96 -0.60
C ILE A 25 5.08 3.42 -0.27
N LEU A 26 5.43 4.24 -1.28
CA LEU A 26 5.71 5.66 -1.09
C LEU A 26 4.48 6.41 -0.55
N ALA A 27 3.29 6.13 -1.07
CA ALA A 27 2.06 6.73 -0.59
C ALA A 27 1.79 6.37 0.87
N LEU A 28 1.90 5.08 1.24
CA LEU A 28 1.68 4.65 2.62
C LEU A 28 2.67 5.31 3.59
N LEU A 29 3.95 5.39 3.23
CA LEU A 29 4.95 6.08 4.05
C LEU A 29 4.65 7.58 4.16
N PHE A 30 4.33 8.23 3.06
CA PHE A 30 3.99 9.66 3.04
C PHE A 30 2.79 9.96 3.93
N PHE A 31 1.69 9.23 3.76
CA PHE A 31 0.45 9.45 4.51
C PHE A 31 0.57 9.04 5.98
N ALA A 32 1.39 8.04 6.29
CA ALA A 32 1.65 7.68 7.67
C ALA A 32 2.41 8.80 8.41
N ASN A 33 3.42 9.41 7.78
CA ASN A 33 4.14 10.54 8.36
C ASN A 33 3.31 11.84 8.38
N PHE A 34 2.51 12.09 7.33
CA PHE A 34 1.65 13.28 7.26
C PHE A 34 0.65 13.36 8.41
N TRP A 35 0.19 12.21 8.92
CA TRP A 35 -0.75 12.16 10.03
C TRP A 35 -0.15 12.58 11.38
N MET A 36 1.19 12.62 11.53
CA MET A 36 1.84 12.82 12.85
C MET A 36 1.65 14.20 13.50
N GLY A 37 1.09 15.20 12.82
CA GLY A 37 0.83 16.50 13.46
C GLY A 37 2.09 17.13 14.07
N SER A 38 1.93 17.87 15.18
CA SER A 38 3.08 18.35 15.96
C SER A 38 3.64 17.21 16.83
N LYS A 39 4.91 17.31 17.23
CA LYS A 39 5.57 16.27 18.05
C LYS A 39 4.91 16.10 19.42
N GLU A 40 4.46 17.20 20.04
CA GLU A 40 3.81 17.20 21.35
C GLU A 40 2.44 16.53 21.30
N ASP A 41 1.62 16.87 20.29
CA ASP A 41 0.32 16.20 20.07
C ASP A 41 0.51 14.70 19.80
N TRP A 42 1.59 14.33 19.09
CA TRP A 42 1.89 12.95 18.77
C TRP A 42 2.26 12.12 20.00
N GLU A 43 3.11 12.66 20.87
CA GLU A 43 3.48 12.01 22.13
C GLU A 43 2.24 11.79 23.02
N GLU A 44 1.34 12.78 23.09
CA GLU A 44 0.08 12.67 23.84
C GLU A 44 -0.85 11.58 23.28
N ILE A 45 -0.99 11.52 21.94
CA ILE A 45 -1.80 10.48 21.27
C ILE A 45 -1.22 9.09 21.50
N VAL A 46 0.11 8.93 21.47
CA VAL A 46 0.77 7.64 21.69
C VAL A 46 0.63 7.19 23.15
N GLU A 47 0.68 8.11 24.11
CA GLU A 47 0.55 7.77 25.53
C GLU A 47 -0.90 7.47 25.93
N ASN A 48 -1.87 8.26 25.46
CA ASN A 48 -3.25 8.20 25.94
C ASN A 48 -4.20 7.45 24.99
N GLU A 49 -3.92 7.43 23.70
CA GLU A 49 -4.84 6.94 22.66
C GLU A 49 -4.18 5.91 21.71
N PHE A 50 -3.16 5.18 22.19
CA PHE A 50 -2.38 4.25 21.36
C PHE A 50 -3.24 3.30 20.51
N TYR A 51 -4.15 2.53 21.14
CA TYR A 51 -4.96 1.55 20.40
C TYR A 51 -5.94 2.20 19.42
N PRO A 52 -6.74 3.21 19.81
CA PRO A 52 -7.57 3.96 18.86
C PRO A 52 -6.79 4.54 17.68
N ALA A 53 -5.64 5.16 17.93
CA ALA A 53 -4.79 5.75 16.90
C ALA A 53 -4.21 4.68 15.98
N LEU A 54 -3.73 3.56 16.53
CA LEU A 54 -3.21 2.42 15.77
C LEU A 54 -4.29 1.87 14.82
N ILE A 55 -5.51 1.63 15.31
CA ILE A 55 -6.60 1.08 14.50
C ILE A 55 -7.00 2.08 13.40
N THR A 56 -7.27 3.33 13.77
CA THR A 56 -7.77 4.35 12.84
C THR A 56 -6.78 4.64 11.72
N ARG A 57 -5.50 4.81 12.06
CA ARG A 57 -4.43 5.04 11.06
C ARG A 57 -4.21 3.80 10.19
N THR A 58 -4.28 2.59 10.76
CA THR A 58 -4.16 1.35 9.95
C THR A 58 -5.31 1.23 8.95
N ILE A 59 -6.53 1.56 9.35
CA ILE A 59 -7.70 1.59 8.44
C ILE A 59 -7.46 2.63 7.35
N PHE A 60 -7.08 3.85 7.70
CA PHE A 60 -6.82 4.94 6.75
C PHE A 60 -5.73 4.55 5.71
N LEU A 61 -4.60 4.03 6.18
CA LEU A 61 -3.52 3.55 5.32
C LEU A 61 -3.97 2.39 4.43
N THR A 62 -4.72 1.44 4.98
CA THR A 62 -5.27 0.33 4.21
C THR A 62 -6.21 0.83 3.12
N THR A 63 -7.07 1.81 3.39
CA THR A 63 -7.96 2.42 2.39
C THR A 63 -7.17 3.05 1.24
N ILE A 64 -6.08 3.77 1.53
CA ILE A 64 -5.20 4.32 0.50
C ILE A 64 -4.54 3.20 -0.31
N GLY A 65 -4.05 2.17 0.36
CA GLY A 65 -3.44 1.03 -0.34
C GLY A 65 -4.42 0.25 -1.21
N LEU A 66 -5.70 0.15 -0.82
CA LEU A 66 -6.74 -0.50 -1.61
C LEU A 66 -6.96 0.20 -2.95
N PHE A 67 -6.80 1.52 -3.01
CA PHE A 67 -6.84 2.27 -4.26
C PHE A 67 -5.75 1.80 -5.24
N PHE A 68 -4.51 1.64 -4.77
CA PHE A 68 -3.43 1.12 -5.62
C PHE A 68 -3.60 -0.37 -5.97
N LEU A 69 -4.18 -1.15 -5.05
CA LEU A 69 -4.48 -2.55 -5.28
C LEU A 69 -5.58 -2.71 -6.35
N LEU A 70 -6.54 -1.79 -6.42
CA LEU A 70 -7.50 -1.71 -7.50
C LEU A 70 -6.82 -1.38 -8.84
N ILE A 71 -5.87 -0.44 -8.88
CA ILE A 71 -5.08 -0.15 -10.09
C ILE A 71 -4.30 -1.39 -10.54
N SER A 72 -3.64 -2.08 -9.60
CA SER A 72 -2.90 -3.33 -9.86
C SER A 72 -3.82 -4.45 -10.39
N TYR A 73 -5.03 -4.57 -9.86
CA TYR A 73 -6.05 -5.48 -10.37
C TYR A 73 -6.49 -5.12 -11.80
N LEU A 74 -6.78 -3.83 -12.06
CA LEU A 74 -7.17 -3.37 -13.39
C LEU A 74 -6.08 -3.64 -14.42
N LEU A 75 -4.81 -3.41 -14.08
CA LEU A 75 -3.68 -3.79 -14.93
C LEU A 75 -3.68 -5.30 -15.24
N ALA A 76 -3.90 -6.15 -14.24
CA ALA A 76 -3.98 -7.59 -14.49
C ALA A 76 -5.14 -7.96 -15.44
N VAL A 77 -6.30 -7.30 -15.31
CA VAL A 77 -7.44 -7.49 -16.22
C VAL A 77 -7.10 -7.06 -17.66
N PHE A 78 -6.53 -5.86 -17.85
CA PHE A 78 -6.15 -5.36 -19.18
C PHE A 78 -5.15 -6.28 -19.90
N TYR A 79 -4.19 -6.85 -19.15
CA TYR A 79 -3.17 -7.74 -19.69
C TYR A 79 -3.58 -9.23 -19.68
N LYS A 80 -4.83 -9.53 -19.30
CA LYS A 80 -5.38 -10.90 -19.19
C LYS A 80 -4.51 -11.82 -18.32
N LYS A 81 -3.97 -11.29 -17.22
CA LYS A 81 -3.15 -11.99 -16.25
C LYS A 81 -3.98 -12.44 -15.05
N LYS A 82 -3.60 -13.58 -14.46
CA LYS A 82 -4.20 -14.05 -13.21
C LYS A 82 -3.82 -13.10 -12.08
N TYR A 83 -4.80 -12.70 -11.27
CA TYR A 83 -4.61 -11.83 -10.13
C TYR A 83 -5.08 -12.51 -8.83
N HIS A 84 -4.29 -12.39 -7.77
CA HIS A 84 -4.58 -13.00 -6.48
C HIS A 84 -4.98 -11.93 -5.46
N TYR A 85 -6.16 -11.34 -5.65
CA TYR A 85 -6.64 -10.19 -4.88
C TYR A 85 -6.53 -10.40 -3.36
N PHE A 86 -7.08 -11.52 -2.86
CA PHE A 86 -7.07 -11.83 -1.42
C PHE A 86 -5.66 -11.86 -0.81
N LYS A 87 -4.68 -12.45 -1.51
CA LYS A 87 -3.29 -12.49 -1.05
C LYS A 87 -2.69 -11.09 -0.98
N GLU A 88 -2.93 -10.27 -2.01
CA GLU A 88 -2.41 -8.90 -2.06
C GLU A 88 -3.07 -8.02 -0.98
N THR A 89 -4.36 -8.22 -0.69
CA THR A 89 -5.07 -7.49 0.38
C THR A 89 -4.52 -7.84 1.76
N ILE A 90 -4.24 -9.12 2.05
CA ILE A 90 -3.60 -9.52 3.32
C ILE A 90 -2.24 -8.85 3.46
N ILE A 91 -1.41 -8.88 2.41
CA ILE A 91 -0.08 -8.23 2.42
C ILE A 91 -0.24 -6.74 2.70
N LEU A 92 -1.21 -6.08 2.05
CA LEU A 92 -1.46 -4.66 2.27
C LEU A 92 -1.86 -4.33 3.71
N ILE A 93 -2.76 -5.11 4.31
CA ILE A 93 -3.20 -4.90 5.70
C ILE A 93 -2.01 -5.08 6.65
N LEU A 94 -1.24 -6.15 6.47
CA LEU A 94 -0.04 -6.40 7.29
C LEU A 94 0.99 -5.28 7.13
N PHE A 95 1.25 -4.85 5.89
CA PHE A 95 2.21 -3.78 5.62
C PHE A 95 1.75 -2.45 6.21
N SER A 96 0.46 -2.11 6.09
CA SER A 96 -0.12 -0.90 6.68
C SER A 96 0.00 -0.90 8.20
N LEU A 97 -0.25 -2.05 8.84
CA LEU A 97 -0.07 -2.22 10.28
C LEU A 97 1.41 -2.08 10.69
N ILE A 98 2.33 -2.72 9.97
CA ILE A 98 3.78 -2.65 10.27
C ILE A 98 4.30 -1.22 10.12
N VAL A 99 3.95 -0.53 9.04
CA VAL A 99 4.35 0.87 8.82
C VAL A 99 3.80 1.76 9.93
N ASN A 100 2.54 1.56 10.31
CA ASN A 100 1.93 2.34 11.38
C ASN A 100 2.58 2.07 12.74
N LEU A 101 2.85 0.81 13.08
CA LEU A 101 3.57 0.43 14.30
C LEU A 101 4.97 1.02 14.34
N TYR A 102 5.72 0.96 13.24
CA TYR A 102 7.06 1.53 13.16
C TYR A 102 7.02 3.03 13.48
N ILE A 103 6.08 3.76 12.90
CA ILE A 103 5.92 5.20 13.09
C ILE A 103 5.37 5.55 14.49
N MET A 104 4.64 4.65 15.14
CA MET A 104 4.18 4.86 16.53
C MET A 104 5.23 4.56 17.58
N LEU A 105 6.23 3.76 17.24
CA LEU A 105 7.28 3.33 18.17
C LEU A 105 8.61 4.08 17.99
N PHE A 106 8.79 4.80 16.88
CA PHE A 106 10.01 5.51 16.51
C PHE A 106 9.68 6.89 15.92
#